data_AF-A0A2R4X028-F1
#
_entry.id   AF-A0A2R4X028-F1
#
_cell.length_a   1.000
_cell.length_b   1.000
_cell.length_c   1.000
_cell.angle_alpha   90.00
_cell.angle_beta   90.00
_cell.angle_gamma   90.00
#
_symmetry.space_group_name_H-M   'P 1'
#
loop_
_entity.id
_entity.type
_entity.pdbx_description
1 polymer ?
#
loop_
_entity_poly.entity_id
_entity_poly.type
_entity_poly.pdbx_seq_one_letter_code
_entity_poly.pdbx_strand_id
1 'polypeptide(L)'
;MTQTTDRTVFAGVTGTRAVPAWYGNPDEVQSLSTAVDAVSEHTVGSPKRSRMSAKAAFDPLVDLLRSIEIDGRSLRRRAFGELRTSSSTGRVAVDVLFEGVTVAHQGDPLAIGVSGRLERGSRPRLLIEGVAQDTSCRNSMRQLTERTEQTDGRPTAVRETWADELHALGTLDDDLGAAVATAHATTIETPTSVRAVYESIGLPARVATVAARRVAQAHDPSGEVDAWTLYSGATYALTHGPVRADTDQFDAWVDAANALLVKPRATLDRADTGPADQFRIDHTIRDTIGDPTEW
;
A
#
# COMPACT_ATOMS: atom_id res chain seq x y z
N MET A 1 -11.15 22.09 14.22
CA MET A 1 -10.32 21.24 15.08
C MET A 1 -9.37 20.46 14.19
N THR A 2 -8.07 20.71 14.29
CA THR A 2 -7.02 19.94 13.61
C THR A 2 -6.93 18.56 14.26
N GLN A 3 -6.99 17.48 13.47
CA GLN A 3 -6.79 16.11 13.97
C GLN A 3 -5.33 15.97 14.44
N THR A 4 -5.10 15.75 15.74
CA THR A 4 -3.79 15.34 16.24
C THR A 4 -3.62 13.85 15.98
N THR A 5 -2.68 13.51 15.10
CA THR A 5 -2.26 12.13 14.85
C THR A 5 -0.90 11.95 15.49
N ASP A 6 -0.81 11.07 16.49
CA ASP A 6 0.49 10.73 17.07
C ASP A 6 1.15 9.69 16.16
N ARG A 7 2.41 9.94 15.82
CA ARG A 7 3.18 9.11 14.90
C ARG A 7 4.39 8.56 15.64
N THR A 8 4.55 7.25 15.60
CA THR A 8 5.70 6.52 16.10
C THR A 8 6.42 5.88 14.92
N VAL A 9 7.71 6.17 14.75
CA VAL A 9 8.55 5.46 13.77
C VAL A 9 9.18 4.26 14.46
N PHE A 10 9.23 3.12 13.75
CA PHE A 10 9.88 1.92 14.25
C PHE A 10 10.85 1.34 13.22
N ALA A 11 11.85 0.61 13.73
CA ALA A 11 12.75 -0.19 12.91
C ALA A 11 13.12 -1.47 13.65
N GLY A 12 12.98 -2.58 12.94
CA GLY A 12 13.08 -3.92 13.51
C GLY A 12 11.82 -4.30 14.31
N VAL A 13 11.63 -5.60 14.46
CA VAL A 13 10.50 -6.15 15.23
C VAL A 13 10.83 -6.23 16.71
N THR A 14 12.08 -6.55 17.05
CA THR A 14 12.63 -6.52 18.41
C THR A 14 14.01 -5.88 18.42
N GLY A 15 14.25 -5.00 19.40
CA GLY A 15 15.44 -4.14 19.43
C GLY A 15 15.34 -2.98 18.44
N THR A 16 16.14 -1.94 18.64
CA THR A 16 16.17 -0.75 17.80
C THR A 16 17.29 -0.84 16.76
N ARG A 17 17.03 -0.30 15.57
CA ARG A 17 18.03 -0.12 14.50
C ARG A 17 17.76 1.19 13.77
N ALA A 18 18.67 1.60 12.89
CA ALA A 18 18.40 2.71 11.99
C ALA A 18 17.33 2.33 10.96
N VAL A 19 16.43 3.26 10.65
CA VAL A 19 15.61 3.19 9.44
C VAL A 19 16.47 3.51 8.21
N PRO A 20 16.07 3.11 6.99
CA PRO A 20 16.75 3.55 5.79
C PRO A 20 16.82 5.09 5.71
N ALA A 21 17.95 5.64 5.24
CA ALA A 21 18.19 7.08 5.23
C ALA A 21 17.11 7.88 4.47
N TRP A 22 16.52 7.28 3.44
CA TRP A 22 15.43 7.86 2.66
C TRP A 22 14.08 7.88 3.39
N TYR A 23 13.88 7.00 4.39
CA TYR A 23 12.62 6.91 5.14
C TYR A 23 12.53 8.01 6.21
N GLY A 24 13.67 8.54 6.66
CA GLY A 24 13.76 9.70 7.54
C GLY A 24 14.88 9.58 8.56
N ASN A 25 15.07 10.65 9.35
CA ASN A 25 16.03 10.68 10.45
C ASN A 25 15.26 10.72 11.77
N PRO A 26 15.19 9.62 12.54
CA PRO A 26 14.44 9.64 13.78
C PRO A 26 15.41 9.83 14.94
N ASP A 27 15.28 10.96 15.63
CA ASP A 27 15.91 11.16 16.96
C ASP A 27 15.34 10.15 17.98
N GLU A 28 14.19 9.53 17.69
CA GLU A 28 13.58 8.43 18.45
C GLU A 28 13.06 7.32 17.52
N VAL A 29 13.80 6.20 17.43
CA VAL A 29 13.34 4.94 16.84
C VAL A 29 13.10 3.93 17.95
N GLN A 30 11.94 3.27 17.92
CA GLN A 30 11.68 2.10 18.75
C GLN A 30 11.47 0.83 17.93
N SER A 31 11.38 -0.32 18.59
CA SER A 31 10.99 -1.57 17.92
C SER A 31 9.47 -1.59 17.65
N LEU A 32 9.02 -2.34 16.64
CA LEU A 32 7.59 -2.48 16.37
C LEU A 32 6.84 -3.02 17.60
N SER A 33 7.41 -3.99 18.32
CA SER A 33 6.81 -4.53 19.55
C SER A 33 6.57 -3.43 20.58
N THR A 34 7.57 -2.57 20.83
CA THR A 34 7.46 -1.46 21.78
C THR A 34 6.40 -0.43 21.34
N ALA A 35 6.33 -0.14 20.05
CA ALA A 35 5.31 0.75 19.49
C ALA A 35 3.88 0.19 19.69
N VAL A 36 3.68 -1.11 19.46
CA VAL A 36 2.37 -1.78 19.66
C VAL A 36 1.98 -1.81 21.15
N ASP A 37 2.94 -2.05 22.05
CA ASP A 37 2.70 -2.04 23.49
C ASP A 37 2.28 -0.64 23.99
N ALA A 38 2.99 0.41 23.56
CA ALA A 38 2.68 1.79 23.95
C ALA A 38 1.24 2.21 23.56
N VAL A 39 0.77 1.79 22.39
CA VAL A 39 -0.58 2.11 21.89
C VAL A 39 -1.67 1.34 22.65
N SER A 40 -1.31 0.16 23.16
CA SER A 40 -2.21 -0.69 23.92
C SER A 40 -2.46 -0.16 25.33
N GLU A 41 -1.45 0.45 25.96
CA GLU A 41 -1.54 1.09 27.28
C GLU A 41 -2.46 2.32 27.30
N HIS A 42 -2.54 3.06 26.18
CA HIS A 42 -3.39 4.24 26.05
C HIS A 42 -4.86 3.91 25.71
N THR A 43 -5.19 2.61 25.59
CA THR A 43 -6.52 2.11 25.21
C THR A 43 -7.25 1.43 26.37
N VAL A 44 -7.34 2.05 27.55
CA VAL A 44 -8.10 1.49 28.67
C VAL A 44 -9.58 1.88 28.56
N GLY A 45 -10.38 0.96 28.02
CA GLY A 45 -11.84 0.97 28.08
C GLY A 45 -12.37 -0.47 28.17
N SER A 46 -13.10 -0.77 29.25
CA SER A 46 -13.45 -2.10 29.81
C SER A 46 -13.63 -3.31 28.85
N PRO A 47 -13.22 -4.51 29.29
CA PRO A 47 -13.25 -5.73 28.50
C PRO A 47 -14.68 -6.29 28.40
N LYS A 48 -15.27 -6.20 27.20
CA LYS A 48 -16.26 -7.18 26.75
C LYS A 48 -15.58 -8.04 25.68
N ARG A 49 -15.62 -9.36 25.90
CA ARG A 49 -14.83 -10.46 25.31
C ARG A 49 -14.90 -10.64 23.78
N SER A 50 -15.26 -9.63 22.99
CA SER A 50 -15.44 -9.75 21.54
C SER A 50 -14.91 -8.55 20.74
N ARG A 51 -14.07 -7.69 21.33
CA ARG A 51 -13.52 -6.51 20.65
C ARG A 51 -12.03 -6.69 20.38
N MET A 52 -11.66 -6.68 19.11
CA MET A 52 -10.26 -6.66 18.67
C MET A 52 -9.58 -5.40 19.21
N SER A 53 -8.64 -5.56 20.13
CA SER A 53 -7.78 -4.48 20.63
C SER A 53 -6.62 -4.21 19.65
N ALA A 54 -5.90 -3.10 19.84
CA ALA A 54 -4.69 -2.83 19.05
C ALA A 54 -3.66 -3.95 19.21
N LYS A 55 -3.48 -4.43 20.46
CA LYS A 55 -2.63 -5.59 20.75
C LYS A 55 -3.11 -6.84 20.00
N ALA A 56 -4.40 -7.17 20.07
CA ALA A 56 -4.96 -8.33 19.37
C ALA A 56 -4.85 -8.24 17.84
N ALA A 57 -4.86 -7.01 17.28
CA ALA A 57 -4.71 -6.77 15.85
C ALA A 57 -3.26 -6.90 15.37
N PHE A 58 -2.28 -6.43 16.17
CA PHE A 58 -0.90 -6.24 15.70
C PHE A 58 0.14 -7.15 16.37
N ASP A 59 -0.11 -7.74 17.55
CA ASP A 59 0.78 -8.78 18.11
C ASP A 59 0.95 -9.98 17.16
N PRO A 60 -0.11 -10.50 16.50
CA PRO A 60 0.04 -11.57 15.53
C PRO A 60 1.00 -11.23 14.39
N LEU A 61 0.98 -9.97 13.91
CA LEU A 61 1.93 -9.48 12.92
C LEU A 61 3.35 -9.44 13.49
N VAL A 62 3.54 -8.92 14.71
CA VAL A 62 4.85 -8.92 15.39
C VAL A 62 5.42 -10.33 15.48
N ASP A 63 4.62 -11.32 15.86
CA ASP A 63 5.06 -12.71 15.99
C ASP A 63 5.35 -13.39 14.63
N LEU A 64 4.56 -13.07 13.60
CA LEU A 64 4.85 -13.51 12.22
C LEU A 64 6.18 -12.93 11.74
N LEU A 65 6.38 -11.63 11.85
CA LEU A 65 7.61 -10.99 11.38
C LEU A 65 8.85 -11.46 12.15
N ARG A 66 8.70 -11.95 13.39
CA ARG A 66 9.79 -12.61 14.14
C ARG A 66 10.18 -13.97 13.54
N SER A 67 9.24 -14.68 12.94
CA SER A 67 9.38 -16.09 12.52
C SER A 67 9.59 -16.26 11.01
N ILE A 68 9.23 -15.27 10.20
CA ILE A 68 9.35 -15.35 8.74
C ILE A 68 10.75 -14.98 8.26
N GLU A 69 11.25 -15.79 7.33
CA GLU A 69 12.37 -15.48 6.46
C GLU A 69 11.89 -15.55 5.01
N ILE A 70 12.25 -14.55 4.20
CA ILE A 70 12.04 -14.54 2.74
C ILE A 70 13.42 -14.61 2.11
N ASP A 71 13.69 -15.59 1.24
CA ASP A 71 15.00 -15.84 0.61
C ASP A 71 16.18 -15.91 1.61
N GLY A 72 15.97 -16.58 2.75
CA GLY A 72 16.96 -16.67 3.83
C GLY A 72 17.21 -15.34 4.56
N ARG A 73 16.33 -14.34 4.35
CA ARG A 73 16.40 -13.03 4.97
C ARG A 73 15.29 -12.89 5.99
N SER A 74 15.67 -12.82 7.26
CA SER A 74 14.71 -12.61 8.35
C SER A 74 14.02 -11.24 8.26
N LEU A 75 12.69 -11.24 8.20
CA LEU A 75 11.88 -10.01 8.22
C LEU A 75 11.99 -9.25 9.55
N ARG A 76 12.30 -9.97 10.64
CA ARG A 76 12.53 -9.41 11.98
C ARG A 76 13.48 -8.21 11.98
N ARG A 77 14.55 -8.32 11.19
CA ARG A 77 15.61 -7.30 11.11
C ARG A 77 15.42 -6.34 9.95
N ARG A 78 14.43 -6.58 9.07
CA ARG A 78 14.21 -5.80 7.84
C ARG A 78 12.94 -4.98 7.87
N ALA A 79 12.01 -5.28 8.78
CA ALA A 79 10.86 -4.44 9.04
C ALA A 79 11.29 -3.04 9.49
N PHE A 80 10.66 -2.02 8.93
CA PHE A 80 10.69 -0.63 9.40
C PHE A 80 9.37 0.03 9.01
N GLY A 81 9.04 1.15 9.62
CA GLY A 81 7.75 1.75 9.29
C GLY A 81 7.27 2.77 10.30
N GLU A 82 5.95 2.93 10.34
CA GLU A 82 5.30 3.81 11.30
C GLU A 82 4.00 3.26 11.83
N LEU A 83 3.72 3.59 13.08
CA LEU A 83 2.44 3.40 13.72
C LEU A 83 1.83 4.78 13.97
N ARG A 84 0.59 4.95 13.54
CA ARG A 84 -0.18 6.20 13.65
C ARG A 84 -1.43 5.97 14.48
N THR A 85 -1.67 6.82 15.48
CA THR A 85 -2.91 6.82 16.26
C THR A 85 -3.66 8.12 16.05
N SER A 86 -4.98 8.04 15.90
CA SER A 86 -5.84 9.22 15.83
C SER A 86 -6.71 9.28 17.07
N SER A 87 -6.44 10.22 17.96
CA SER A 87 -7.20 10.42 19.20
C SER A 87 -8.69 10.69 18.93
N SER A 88 -8.99 11.43 17.86
CA SER A 88 -10.36 11.80 17.48
C SER A 88 -11.21 10.63 16.96
N THR A 89 -10.60 9.64 16.31
CA THR A 89 -11.33 8.51 15.70
C THR A 89 -11.09 7.19 16.42
N GLY A 90 -10.13 7.15 17.35
CA GLY A 90 -9.65 5.93 17.98
C GLY A 90 -8.96 4.97 17.00
N ARG A 91 -8.67 5.41 15.78
CA ARG A 91 -8.04 4.59 14.73
C ARG A 91 -6.57 4.35 15.05
N VAL A 92 -6.13 3.12 14.84
CA VAL A 92 -4.71 2.75 14.89
C VAL A 92 -4.33 2.20 13.52
N ALA A 93 -3.29 2.77 12.90
CA ALA A 93 -2.75 2.29 11.64
C ALA A 93 -1.28 1.93 11.81
N VAL A 94 -0.83 0.86 11.16
CA VAL A 94 0.57 0.46 11.07
C VAL A 94 0.92 0.30 9.61
N ASP A 95 2.04 0.87 9.18
CA ASP A 95 2.63 0.60 7.88
C ASP A 95 4.00 -0.03 8.15
N VAL A 96 4.20 -1.26 7.68
CA VAL A 96 5.45 -2.01 7.80
C VAL A 96 6.01 -2.22 6.40
N LEU A 97 7.24 -1.78 6.18
CA LEU A 97 8.00 -1.99 4.95
C LEU A 97 9.21 -2.86 5.24
N PHE A 98 9.70 -3.56 4.21
CA PHE A 98 10.79 -4.51 4.34
C PHE A 98 12.03 -4.07 3.57
N GLU A 99 13.13 -3.89 4.28
CA GLU A 99 14.39 -3.49 3.67
C GLU A 99 14.94 -4.61 2.78
N GLY A 100 15.28 -4.26 1.54
CA GLY A 100 15.82 -5.18 0.55
C GLY A 100 14.83 -6.25 0.06
N VAL A 101 13.53 -6.04 0.30
CA VAL A 101 12.44 -6.62 -0.51
C VAL A 101 11.94 -5.44 -1.35
N THR A 102 12.51 -5.34 -2.55
CA THR A 102 12.35 -4.15 -3.39
C THR A 102 12.31 -4.52 -4.85
N VAL A 103 11.38 -3.92 -5.58
CA VAL A 103 11.38 -3.93 -7.04
C VAL A 103 12.13 -2.70 -7.55
N ALA A 104 12.99 -2.88 -8.56
CA ALA A 104 13.73 -1.77 -9.17
C ALA A 104 12.83 -0.95 -10.12
N HIS A 105 12.90 0.37 -10.02
CA HIS A 105 12.23 1.34 -10.90
C HIS A 105 13.27 2.36 -11.42
N GLN A 106 13.63 2.34 -12.71
CA GLN A 106 14.66 3.25 -13.27
C GLN A 106 15.99 3.31 -12.47
N GLY A 107 16.27 2.29 -11.64
CA GLY A 107 17.40 2.25 -10.69
C GLY A 107 17.04 2.56 -9.23
N ASP A 108 15.88 3.16 -8.97
CA ASP A 108 15.37 3.47 -7.63
C ASP A 108 14.50 2.31 -7.08
N PRO A 109 14.77 1.80 -5.87
CA PRO A 109 14.01 0.70 -5.30
C PRO A 109 12.62 1.16 -4.82
N LEU A 110 11.59 0.34 -4.98
CA LEU A 110 10.31 0.50 -4.29
C LEU A 110 10.32 -0.36 -3.04
N ALA A 111 10.05 0.23 -1.88
CA ALA A 111 9.96 -0.54 -0.64
C ALA A 111 8.58 -1.22 -0.55
N ILE A 112 8.57 -2.55 -0.41
CA ILE A 112 7.34 -3.33 -0.29
C ILE A 112 7.07 -3.64 1.18
N GLY A 113 5.80 -3.75 1.54
CA GLY A 113 5.39 -4.36 2.79
C GLY A 113 3.89 -4.37 2.98
N VAL A 114 3.42 -4.28 4.23
CA VAL A 114 2.01 -4.38 4.59
C VAL A 114 1.53 -3.14 5.35
N SER A 115 0.26 -2.79 5.17
CA SER A 115 -0.46 -1.82 5.98
C SER A 115 -1.60 -2.51 6.73
N GLY A 116 -1.83 -2.06 7.96
CA GLY A 116 -2.92 -2.51 8.81
C GLY A 116 -3.63 -1.32 9.43
N ARG A 117 -4.96 -1.31 9.40
CA ARG A 117 -5.77 -0.26 10.00
C ARG A 117 -6.88 -0.85 10.85
N LEU A 118 -6.77 -0.66 12.15
CA LEU A 118 -7.83 -0.97 13.11
C LEU A 118 -8.81 0.20 13.16
N GLU A 119 -10.02 -0.03 12.67
CA GLU A 119 -11.14 0.91 12.79
C GLU A 119 -12.01 0.53 13.99
N ARG A 120 -12.26 1.52 14.86
CA ARG A 120 -13.05 1.31 16.06
C ARG A 120 -14.49 1.75 15.82
N GLY A 121 -15.39 0.78 15.84
CA GLY A 121 -16.83 1.00 15.79
C GLY A 121 -17.56 0.03 16.72
N SER A 122 -18.89 -0.05 16.57
CA SER A 122 -19.70 -1.08 17.24
C SER A 122 -19.23 -2.50 16.90
N ARG A 123 -18.67 -2.67 15.71
CA ARG A 123 -17.95 -3.85 15.23
C ARG A 123 -16.52 -3.42 14.83
N PRO A 124 -15.50 -3.70 15.66
CA PRO A 124 -14.12 -3.44 15.29
C PRO A 124 -13.73 -4.27 14.08
N ARG A 125 -12.97 -3.67 13.17
CA ARG A 125 -12.43 -4.34 11.99
C ARG A 125 -10.99 -3.93 11.77
N LEU A 126 -10.17 -4.89 11.36
CA LEU A 126 -8.81 -4.69 10.93
C LEU A 126 -8.78 -4.84 9.41
N LEU A 127 -8.42 -3.75 8.75
CA LEU A 127 -8.20 -3.71 7.31
C LEU A 127 -6.72 -3.97 7.06
N ILE A 128 -6.40 -4.98 6.26
CA ILE A 128 -5.04 -5.40 5.91
C ILE A 128 -4.86 -5.29 4.40
N GLU A 129 -3.73 -4.75 3.96
CA GLU A 129 -3.38 -4.67 2.54
C GLU A 129 -1.87 -4.65 2.37
N GLY A 130 -1.39 -5.19 1.26
CA GLY A 130 -0.04 -5.13 0.77
C GLY A 130 0.19 -3.77 0.12
N VAL A 131 1.37 -3.22 0.32
CA VAL A 131 1.70 -1.86 -0.09
C VAL A 131 3.10 -1.74 -0.67
N ALA A 132 3.26 -0.81 -1.61
CA ALA A 132 4.55 -0.33 -2.07
C ALA A 132 4.71 1.16 -1.73
N GLN A 133 5.93 1.56 -1.38
CA GLN A 133 6.30 2.94 -1.15
C GLN A 133 7.46 3.36 -2.04
N ASP A 134 7.31 4.54 -2.66
CA ASP A 134 8.37 5.19 -3.40
C ASP A 134 9.46 5.72 -2.44
N THR A 135 10.72 5.35 -2.67
CA THR A 135 11.83 5.83 -1.83
C THR A 135 12.14 7.31 -2.03
N SER A 136 11.71 7.89 -3.15
CA SER A 136 11.80 9.34 -3.42
C SER A 136 10.65 10.13 -2.77
N CYS A 137 9.57 9.46 -2.33
CA CYS A 137 8.40 10.10 -1.74
C CYS A 137 7.74 9.24 -0.65
N ARG A 138 8.08 9.52 0.61
CA ARG A 138 7.51 8.84 1.80
C ARG A 138 5.98 8.89 1.91
N ASN A 139 5.31 9.82 1.25
CA ASN A 139 3.85 9.91 1.30
C ASN A 139 3.17 9.17 0.13
N SER A 140 3.94 8.64 -0.82
CA SER A 140 3.42 7.83 -1.92
C SER A 140 3.31 6.39 -1.45
N MET A 141 2.13 6.02 -0.94
CA MET A 141 1.77 4.64 -0.65
C MET A 141 0.85 4.14 -1.76
N ARG A 142 1.13 2.94 -2.25
CA ARG A 142 0.41 2.28 -3.34
C ARG A 142 -0.12 0.96 -2.82
N GLN A 143 -1.39 0.69 -3.06
CA GLN A 143 -2.00 -0.58 -2.69
C GLN A 143 -1.60 -1.64 -3.72
N LEU A 144 -1.08 -2.78 -3.26
CA LEU A 144 -0.63 -3.91 -4.08
C LEU A 144 -1.60 -5.08 -4.06
N THR A 145 -2.24 -5.35 -2.92
CA THR A 145 -3.28 -6.37 -2.80
C THR A 145 -4.63 -5.74 -2.54
N GLU A 146 -5.68 -6.52 -2.79
CA GLU A 146 -7.01 -6.16 -2.34
C GLU A 146 -7.06 -6.09 -0.82
N ARG A 147 -7.77 -5.07 -0.32
CA ARG A 147 -7.90 -4.84 1.10
C ARG A 147 -8.75 -5.94 1.73
N THR A 148 -8.14 -6.70 2.62
CA THR A 148 -8.82 -7.75 3.37
C THR A 148 -9.39 -7.19 4.67
N GLU A 149 -10.68 -7.41 4.93
CA GLU A 149 -11.33 -7.05 6.19
C GLU A 149 -11.38 -8.25 7.16
N GLN A 150 -10.67 -8.14 8.29
CA GLN A 150 -10.73 -9.10 9.39
C GLN A 150 -11.58 -8.54 10.54
N THR A 151 -12.65 -9.27 10.89
CA THR A 151 -13.58 -8.91 11.96
C THR A 151 -13.52 -9.88 13.16
N ASP A 152 -12.97 -11.07 12.96
CA ASP A 152 -12.71 -12.03 14.01
C ASP A 152 -11.43 -11.66 14.76
N GLY A 153 -11.59 -11.26 16.03
CA GLY A 153 -10.50 -10.89 16.91
C GLY A 153 -9.72 -12.06 17.51
N ARG A 154 -10.03 -13.32 17.15
CA ARG A 154 -9.25 -14.48 17.59
C ARG A 154 -7.82 -14.35 17.07
N PRO A 155 -6.79 -14.50 17.94
CA PRO A 155 -5.40 -14.35 17.53
C PRO A 155 -4.99 -15.23 16.35
N THR A 156 -5.55 -16.45 16.26
CA THR A 156 -5.29 -17.37 15.13
C THR A 156 -5.83 -16.82 13.81
N ALA A 157 -7.07 -16.33 13.79
CA ALA A 157 -7.70 -15.79 12.59
C ALA A 157 -6.98 -14.51 12.11
N VAL A 158 -6.62 -13.62 13.03
CA VAL A 158 -5.83 -12.41 12.71
C VAL A 158 -4.44 -12.80 12.19
N ARG A 159 -3.80 -13.80 12.79
CA ARG A 159 -2.50 -14.31 12.33
C ARG A 159 -2.59 -14.90 10.93
N GLU A 160 -3.61 -15.71 10.65
CA GLU A 160 -3.83 -16.29 9.31
C GLU A 160 -3.98 -15.21 8.26
N THR A 161 -4.80 -14.18 8.51
CA THR A 161 -4.95 -13.06 7.55
C THR A 161 -3.63 -12.31 7.29
N TRP A 162 -2.83 -12.07 8.33
CA TRP A 162 -1.51 -11.46 8.14
C TRP A 162 -0.53 -12.37 7.38
N ALA A 163 -0.61 -13.69 7.62
CA ALA A 163 0.25 -14.65 6.94
C ALA A 163 -0.11 -14.77 5.45
N ASP A 164 -1.40 -14.82 5.12
CA ASP A 164 -1.90 -14.85 3.75
C ASP A 164 -1.44 -13.59 2.99
N GLU A 165 -1.53 -12.43 3.62
CA GLU A 165 -1.06 -11.16 3.04
C GLU A 165 0.45 -11.17 2.78
N LEU A 166 1.25 -11.59 3.76
CA LEU A 166 2.71 -11.67 3.60
C LEU A 166 3.13 -12.70 2.54
N HIS A 167 2.39 -13.80 2.41
CA HIS A 167 2.61 -14.78 1.36
C HIS A 167 2.26 -14.20 -0.02
N ALA A 168 1.10 -13.54 -0.14
CA ALA A 168 0.69 -12.84 -1.35
C ALA A 168 1.73 -11.80 -1.77
N LEU A 169 2.34 -11.07 -0.84
CA LEU A 169 3.43 -10.15 -1.13
C LEU A 169 4.68 -10.81 -1.71
N GLY A 170 5.01 -12.03 -1.28
CA GLY A 170 6.12 -12.80 -1.85
C GLY A 170 5.90 -13.10 -3.33
N THR A 171 4.71 -13.58 -3.68
CA THR A 171 4.30 -13.78 -5.08
C THR A 171 4.23 -12.46 -5.85
N LEU A 172 3.74 -11.41 -5.19
CA LEU A 172 3.65 -10.09 -5.79
C LEU A 172 5.01 -9.46 -6.05
N ASP A 173 6.08 -9.75 -5.32
CA ASP A 173 7.40 -9.16 -5.61
C ASP A 173 7.88 -9.57 -7.02
N ASP A 174 7.74 -10.87 -7.35
CA ASP A 174 8.04 -11.42 -8.68
C ASP A 174 7.13 -10.80 -9.77
N ASP A 175 5.81 -10.80 -9.52
CA ASP A 175 4.82 -10.29 -10.47
C ASP A 175 4.90 -8.76 -10.65
N LEU A 176 5.16 -8.02 -9.57
CA LEU A 176 5.34 -6.57 -9.58
C LEU A 176 6.63 -6.21 -10.32
N GLY A 177 7.70 -6.98 -10.16
CA GLY A 177 8.91 -6.85 -10.97
C GLY A 177 8.59 -6.92 -12.46
N ALA A 178 7.82 -7.93 -12.88
CA ALA A 178 7.39 -8.09 -14.26
C ALA A 178 6.42 -6.98 -14.73
N ALA A 179 5.48 -6.57 -13.88
CA ALA A 179 4.52 -5.50 -14.18
C ALA A 179 5.21 -4.14 -14.35
N VAL A 180 6.15 -3.79 -13.46
CA VAL A 180 6.97 -2.57 -13.55
C VAL A 180 7.78 -2.56 -14.84
N ALA A 181 8.44 -3.67 -15.18
CA ALA A 181 9.18 -3.79 -16.44
C ALA A 181 8.26 -3.60 -17.67
N THR A 182 7.06 -4.20 -17.64
CA THR A 182 6.06 -4.08 -18.72
C THR A 182 5.51 -2.65 -18.83
N ALA A 183 5.24 -1.99 -17.71
CA ALA A 183 4.75 -0.62 -17.68
C ALA A 183 5.79 0.39 -18.19
N HIS A 184 7.08 0.13 -17.96
CA HIS A 184 8.17 0.92 -18.57
C HIS A 184 8.29 0.68 -20.09
N ALA A 185 8.11 -0.56 -20.54
CA ALA A 185 8.19 -0.90 -21.96
C ALA A 185 6.96 -0.43 -22.76
N THR A 186 5.86 -0.07 -22.07
CA THR A 186 4.63 0.41 -22.72
C THR A 186 4.58 1.93 -22.70
N THR A 187 4.77 2.54 -23.86
CA THR A 187 4.77 4.00 -24.01
C THR A 187 3.54 4.52 -24.76
N ILE A 188 3.25 5.79 -24.55
CA ILE A 188 2.40 6.58 -25.45
C ILE A 188 3.28 7.54 -26.26
N GLU A 189 3.05 7.58 -27.57
CA GLU A 189 3.53 8.68 -28.40
C GLU A 189 2.78 9.95 -27.97
N THR A 190 3.48 11.07 -27.86
CA THR A 190 2.92 12.33 -27.37
C THR A 190 2.39 13.23 -28.50
N PRO A 191 1.19 12.96 -29.06
CA PRO A 191 0.30 14.03 -29.53
C PRO A 191 -0.94 14.22 -28.64
N THR A 192 -1.21 13.31 -27.68
CA THR A 192 -2.32 13.42 -26.70
C THR A 192 -1.81 14.02 -25.39
N SER A 193 -2.48 15.05 -24.86
CA SER A 193 -2.07 15.63 -23.57
C SER A 193 -2.17 14.57 -22.46
N VAL A 194 -1.12 14.40 -21.64
CA VAL A 194 -1.08 13.46 -20.49
C VAL A 194 -2.31 13.62 -19.57
N ARG A 195 -2.83 14.84 -19.43
CA ARG A 195 -4.08 15.11 -18.69
C ARG A 195 -5.28 14.35 -19.28
N ALA A 196 -5.41 14.33 -20.60
CA ALA A 196 -6.52 13.66 -21.29
C ALA A 196 -6.48 12.14 -21.08
N VAL A 197 -5.28 11.54 -21.04
CA VAL A 197 -5.12 10.12 -20.68
C VAL A 197 -5.69 9.85 -19.29
N TYR A 198 -5.34 10.66 -18.29
CA TYR A 198 -5.90 10.50 -16.95
C TYR A 198 -7.42 10.68 -16.87
N GLU A 199 -7.97 11.65 -17.60
CA GLU A 199 -9.42 11.85 -17.66
C GLU A 199 -10.14 10.67 -18.33
N SER A 200 -9.55 10.09 -19.38
CA SER A 200 -10.11 8.92 -20.09
C SER A 200 -10.12 7.63 -19.28
N ILE A 201 -9.18 7.45 -18.34
CA ILE A 201 -9.19 6.32 -17.40
C ILE A 201 -10.10 6.57 -16.18
N GLY A 202 -10.79 7.71 -16.14
CA GLY A 202 -11.80 8.02 -15.12
C GLY A 202 -11.32 8.88 -13.95
N LEU A 203 -10.10 9.45 -14.00
CA LEU A 203 -9.67 10.40 -12.97
C LEU A 203 -10.38 11.75 -13.12
N PRO A 204 -10.82 12.38 -12.02
CA PRO A 204 -11.48 13.67 -12.08
C PRO A 204 -10.48 14.75 -12.49
N ALA A 205 -10.93 15.76 -13.22
CA ALA A 205 -10.08 16.80 -13.83
C ALA A 205 -9.07 17.43 -12.86
N ARG A 206 -9.44 17.62 -11.58
CA ARG A 206 -8.53 18.15 -10.55
C ARG A 206 -7.37 17.21 -10.23
N VAL A 207 -7.64 15.91 -10.13
CA VAL A 207 -6.60 14.87 -9.91
C VAL A 207 -5.77 14.72 -11.17
N ALA A 208 -6.40 14.61 -12.35
CA ALA A 208 -5.73 14.52 -13.64
C ALA A 208 -4.76 15.69 -13.89
N THR A 209 -5.13 16.91 -13.48
CA THR A 209 -4.26 18.09 -13.58
C THR A 209 -3.02 17.99 -12.70
N VAL A 210 -3.18 17.57 -11.44
CA VAL A 210 -2.05 17.38 -10.52
C VAL A 210 -1.13 16.26 -11.02
N ALA A 211 -1.72 15.16 -11.52
CA ALA A 211 -1.00 14.01 -12.05
C ALA A 211 -0.18 14.39 -13.31
N ALA A 212 -0.81 15.08 -14.27
CA ALA A 212 -0.12 15.53 -15.49
C ALA A 212 1.01 16.52 -15.18
N ARG A 213 0.82 17.42 -14.21
CA ARG A 213 1.89 18.32 -13.77
C ARG A 213 3.05 17.53 -13.15
N ARG A 214 2.78 16.48 -12.37
CA ARG A 214 3.82 15.62 -11.80
C ARG A 214 4.62 14.91 -12.89
N VAL A 215 3.93 14.37 -13.91
CA VAL A 215 4.59 13.75 -15.08
C VAL A 215 5.50 14.75 -15.79
N ALA A 216 4.99 15.94 -16.12
CA ALA A 216 5.78 16.98 -16.78
C ALA A 216 6.99 17.47 -15.97
N GLN A 217 6.96 17.34 -14.64
CA GLN A 217 8.10 17.67 -13.76
C GLN A 217 9.12 16.53 -13.66
N ALA A 218 8.67 15.28 -13.87
CA ALA A 218 9.49 14.09 -13.72
C ALA A 218 10.10 13.61 -15.05
N HIS A 219 9.60 14.09 -16.19
CA HIS A 219 9.99 13.64 -17.53
C HIS A 219 10.42 14.77 -18.45
N ASP A 220 11.28 14.42 -19.40
CA ASP A 220 11.72 15.31 -20.47
C ASP A 220 10.56 15.57 -21.45
N PRO A 221 10.20 16.84 -21.73
CA PRO A 221 9.11 17.19 -22.63
C PRO A 221 9.31 16.78 -24.10
N SER A 222 10.46 16.20 -24.46
CA SER A 222 10.78 15.75 -25.83
C SER A 222 10.60 14.24 -26.08
N GLY A 223 10.18 13.46 -25.08
CA GLY A 223 10.14 11.99 -25.15
C GLY A 223 8.75 11.34 -25.12
N GLU A 224 8.74 10.03 -25.39
CA GLU A 224 7.63 9.14 -25.08
C GLU A 224 7.42 9.03 -23.57
N VAL A 225 6.15 8.96 -23.12
CA VAL A 225 5.82 8.78 -21.70
C VAL A 225 5.45 7.33 -21.47
N ASP A 226 6.16 6.63 -20.58
CA ASP A 226 5.85 5.25 -20.22
C ASP A 226 4.65 5.16 -19.24
N ALA A 227 3.97 4.01 -19.25
CA ALA A 227 2.80 3.77 -18.42
C ALA A 227 3.12 3.79 -16.92
N TRP A 228 4.37 3.44 -16.56
CA TRP A 228 4.85 3.57 -15.18
C TRP A 228 4.83 5.03 -14.71
N THR A 229 5.27 5.94 -15.55
CA THR A 229 5.32 7.38 -15.27
C THR A 229 3.93 7.94 -15.10
N LEU A 230 2.99 7.47 -15.93
CA LEU A 230 1.59 7.78 -15.76
C LEU A 230 1.05 7.24 -14.43
N TYR A 231 1.38 5.99 -14.08
CA TYR A 231 1.02 5.43 -12.78
C TYR A 231 1.57 6.24 -11.60
N SER A 232 2.84 6.63 -11.67
CA SER A 232 3.51 7.44 -10.65
C SER A 232 2.86 8.83 -10.50
N GLY A 233 2.50 9.47 -11.63
CA GLY A 233 1.77 10.73 -11.62
C GLY A 233 0.38 10.62 -10.99
N ALA A 234 -0.38 9.58 -11.34
CA ALA A 234 -1.71 9.33 -10.78
C ALA A 234 -1.65 9.07 -9.26
N THR A 235 -0.76 8.20 -8.80
CA THR A 235 -0.61 7.87 -7.38
C THR A 235 -0.16 9.07 -6.55
N TYR A 236 0.74 9.91 -7.08
CA TYR A 236 1.11 11.17 -6.45
C TYR A 236 -0.11 12.10 -6.30
N ALA A 237 -0.92 12.24 -7.35
CA ALA A 237 -2.09 13.10 -7.31
C ALA A 237 -3.19 12.59 -6.37
N LEU A 238 -3.35 11.28 -6.22
CA LEU A 238 -4.32 10.70 -5.27
C LEU A 238 -3.87 10.88 -3.81
N THR A 239 -2.56 10.86 -3.55
CA THR A 239 -2.00 10.97 -2.19
C THR A 239 -1.77 12.41 -1.72
N HIS A 240 -1.46 13.33 -2.65
CA HIS A 240 -1.13 14.73 -2.34
C HIS A 240 -2.13 15.74 -2.91
N GLY A 241 -3.10 15.26 -3.70
CA GLY A 241 -4.08 16.11 -4.35
C GLY A 241 -5.21 16.57 -3.42
N PRO A 242 -6.09 17.42 -3.94
CA PRO A 242 -7.16 18.07 -3.17
C PRO A 242 -8.36 17.16 -2.85
N VAL A 243 -8.17 15.84 -2.87
CA VAL A 243 -9.24 14.86 -2.64
C VAL A 243 -9.23 14.42 -1.18
N ARG A 244 -10.42 14.34 -0.57
CA ARG A 244 -10.60 13.68 0.74
C ARG A 244 -11.32 12.35 0.51
N ALA A 245 -10.81 11.30 1.16
CA ALA A 245 -11.33 9.94 1.06
C ALA A 245 -12.79 9.87 1.54
N ASP A 246 -13.69 9.70 0.58
CA ASP A 246 -14.99 9.07 0.77
C ASP A 246 -15.05 7.91 -0.24
N THR A 247 -15.57 6.76 0.22
CA THR A 247 -14.87 5.47 0.14
C THR A 247 -14.82 4.85 -1.26
N ASP A 248 -15.92 4.85 -2.00
CA ASP A 248 -16.03 3.94 -3.16
C ASP A 248 -15.48 4.57 -4.44
N GLN A 249 -15.59 5.90 -4.57
CA GLN A 249 -15.11 6.61 -5.75
C GLN A 249 -13.59 6.77 -5.73
N PHE A 250 -13.00 6.92 -4.55
CA PHE A 250 -11.55 6.95 -4.40
C PHE A 250 -10.93 5.60 -4.74
N ASP A 251 -11.53 4.50 -4.29
CA ASP A 251 -11.09 3.14 -4.62
C ASP A 251 -11.12 2.91 -6.15
N ALA A 252 -12.18 3.35 -6.84
CA ALA A 252 -12.23 3.30 -8.31
C ALA A 252 -11.11 4.09 -9.02
N TRP A 253 -10.67 5.22 -8.44
CA TRP A 253 -9.55 5.98 -8.98
C TRP A 253 -8.19 5.32 -8.71
N VAL A 254 -8.05 4.65 -7.57
CA VAL A 254 -6.89 3.82 -7.26
C VAL A 254 -6.82 2.64 -8.23
N ASP A 255 -7.94 1.98 -8.51
CA ASP A 255 -8.01 0.89 -9.49
C ASP A 255 -7.64 1.35 -10.89
N ALA A 256 -8.14 2.51 -11.31
CA ALA A 256 -7.76 3.12 -12.60
C ALA A 256 -6.26 3.43 -12.68
N ALA A 257 -5.67 3.96 -11.61
CA ALA A 257 -4.23 4.18 -11.54
C ALA A 257 -3.48 2.85 -11.59
N ASN A 258 -3.86 1.86 -10.78
CA ASN A 258 -3.23 0.54 -10.75
C ASN A 258 -3.32 -0.17 -12.11
N ALA A 259 -4.37 0.04 -12.90
CA ALA A 259 -4.49 -0.51 -14.24
C ALA A 259 -3.38 -0.02 -15.21
N LEU A 260 -2.81 1.17 -14.99
CA LEU A 260 -1.62 1.64 -15.72
C LEU A 260 -0.36 0.85 -15.38
N LEU A 261 -0.31 0.22 -14.20
CA LEU A 261 0.79 -0.64 -13.77
C LEU A 261 0.59 -2.09 -14.22
N VAL A 262 -0.58 -2.68 -13.91
CA VAL A 262 -0.80 -4.13 -14.08
C VAL A 262 -1.27 -4.51 -15.48
N LYS A 263 -1.91 -3.59 -16.22
CA LYS A 263 -2.45 -3.81 -17.57
C LYS A 263 -2.17 -2.62 -18.49
N PRO A 264 -0.91 -2.15 -18.60
CA PRO A 264 -0.58 -0.85 -19.19
C PRO A 264 -1.12 -0.69 -20.61
N ARG A 265 -0.88 -1.66 -21.49
CA ARG A 265 -1.31 -1.59 -22.89
C ARG A 265 -2.84 -1.54 -23.03
N ALA A 266 -3.55 -2.43 -22.35
CA ALA A 266 -5.01 -2.46 -22.39
C ALA A 266 -5.65 -1.19 -21.81
N THR A 267 -5.02 -0.59 -20.80
CA THR A 267 -5.49 0.67 -20.21
C THR A 267 -5.30 1.85 -21.16
N LEU A 268 -4.15 1.93 -21.83
CA LEU A 268 -3.83 2.99 -22.80
C LEU A 268 -4.63 2.85 -24.10
N ASP A 269 -4.80 1.62 -24.63
CA ASP A 269 -5.65 1.39 -25.80
C ASP A 269 -7.09 1.84 -25.54
N ARG A 270 -7.60 1.63 -24.31
CA ARG A 270 -8.93 2.13 -23.91
C ARG A 270 -8.97 3.66 -23.85
N ALA A 271 -7.93 4.28 -23.31
CA ALA A 271 -7.79 5.74 -23.25
C ALA A 271 -7.87 6.38 -24.65
N ASP A 272 -7.25 5.75 -25.65
CA ASP A 272 -7.26 6.19 -27.04
C ASP A 272 -8.63 6.03 -27.73
N THR A 273 -9.46 5.08 -27.28
CA THR A 273 -10.80 4.83 -27.85
C THR A 273 -11.94 5.66 -27.24
N GLY A 274 -11.68 6.46 -26.19
CA GLY A 274 -12.73 7.20 -25.46
C GLY A 274 -13.50 6.35 -24.45
N PRO A 275 -14.41 6.95 -23.64
CA PRO A 275 -15.01 6.26 -22.49
C PRO A 275 -15.95 5.12 -22.94
N ALA A 276 -15.48 3.89 -22.79
CA ALA A 276 -16.29 2.68 -22.88
C ALA A 276 -16.70 2.21 -21.47
N ASP A 277 -17.92 1.68 -21.39
CA ASP A 277 -18.69 1.29 -20.20
C ASP A 277 -17.95 0.58 -19.06
N GLN A 278 -18.55 0.78 -17.87
CA GLN A 278 -18.14 0.38 -16.52
C GLN A 278 -17.33 -0.92 -16.42
N PHE A 279 -16.15 -0.79 -15.83
CA PHE A 279 -15.31 -1.92 -15.42
C PHE A 279 -15.95 -2.63 -14.21
N ARG A 280 -16.31 -3.90 -14.39
CA ARG A 280 -16.39 -4.88 -13.31
C ARG A 280 -15.20 -5.82 -13.50
N ILE A 281 -14.26 -5.79 -12.56
CA ILE A 281 -13.19 -6.78 -12.51
C ILE A 281 -13.86 -8.10 -12.13
N ASP A 282 -13.93 -9.05 -13.06
CA ASP A 282 -14.30 -10.42 -12.71
C ASP A 282 -13.12 -11.05 -11.95
N HIS A 283 -13.32 -11.32 -10.66
CA HIS A 283 -12.41 -12.06 -9.80
C HIS A 283 -12.28 -13.52 -10.27
N THR A 284 -11.44 -13.77 -11.27
CA THR A 284 -11.02 -15.14 -11.58
C THR A 284 -9.50 -15.22 -11.64
N ILE A 285 -8.86 -15.11 -10.48
CA ILE A 285 -7.49 -15.61 -10.23
C ILE A 285 -7.56 -16.98 -9.51
N ARG A 286 -8.75 -17.57 -9.34
CA ARG A 286 -8.92 -18.85 -8.61
C ARG A 286 -8.85 -20.12 -9.45
N ASP A 287 -8.93 -20.04 -10.78
CA ASP A 287 -9.07 -21.25 -11.61
C ASP A 287 -7.76 -21.86 -12.12
N THR A 288 -6.59 -21.36 -11.69
CA THR A 288 -5.27 -21.93 -12.13
C THR A 288 -4.48 -22.60 -11.00
N ILE A 289 -4.94 -22.53 -9.75
CA ILE A 289 -4.27 -23.20 -8.63
C ILE A 289 -5.24 -24.23 -8.06
N GLY A 290 -4.88 -25.51 -8.24
CA GLY A 290 -5.65 -26.66 -7.76
C GLY A 290 -5.92 -26.63 -6.26
N ASP A 291 -6.95 -27.37 -5.87
CA ASP A 291 -7.46 -27.52 -4.51
C ASP A 291 -6.34 -27.65 -3.45
N PRO A 292 -6.28 -26.77 -2.42
CA PRO A 292 -5.25 -26.82 -1.39
C PRO A 292 -5.37 -28.00 -0.42
N THR A 293 -6.35 -28.90 -0.59
CA THR A 293 -6.56 -30.02 0.34
C THR A 293 -5.64 -31.23 0.12
N GLU A 294 -4.68 -31.17 -0.80
CA GLU A 294 -3.72 -32.27 -1.05
C GLU A 294 -2.25 -31.99 -0.68
N TRP A 295 -1.98 -31.14 0.33
CA TRP A 295 -0.64 -31.03 0.94
C TRP A 295 -0.69 -31.01 2.48
#